data_AF-A0AAP2GE20-F1
#
_entry.id   AF-A0AAP2GE20-F1
#
_cell.length_a   1.000
_cell.length_b   1.000
_cell.length_c   1.000
_cell.angle_alpha   90.00
_cell.angle_beta   90.00
_cell.angle_gamma   90.00
#
_symmetry.space_group_name_H-M   'P 1'
#
loop_
_entity.id
_entity.type
_entity.pdbx_description
1 polymer ?
#
loop_
_entity_poly.entity_id
_entity_poly.type
_entity_poly.pdbx_seq_one_letter_code
_entity_poly.pdbx_strand_id
1 'polypeptide(L)'
;MKTFLQSVQYALQGLRAAFDGRNFRIQLGLASLVLAAGFYFSITRLEWCVLLFNMALVLSLEIVNSSLENLVDLVTRERHPLAGKVKDLAAGAVIVASGLAIVMGVIVFWPYIAAGLR
;
A
#
# COMPACT_ATOMS: atom_id res chain seq x y z
N MET A 1 3.87 27.03 16.46
CA MET A 1 2.81 26.43 15.62
C MET A 1 3.43 26.12 14.26
N LYS A 2 3.49 24.86 13.82
CA LYS A 2 4.05 24.55 12.49
C LYS A 2 3.14 25.18 11.43
N THR A 3 3.72 25.81 10.41
CA THR A 3 2.90 26.33 9.29
C THR A 3 2.39 25.16 8.44
N PHE A 4 1.24 25.32 7.79
CA PHE A 4 0.67 24.28 6.93
C PHE A 4 1.69 23.76 5.89
N LEU A 5 2.48 24.66 5.30
CA LEU A 5 3.56 24.32 4.38
C LEU A 5 4.62 23.40 5.00
N GLN A 6 5.02 23.64 6.25
CA GLN A 6 5.98 22.78 6.94
C GLN A 6 5.41 21.36 7.15
N SER A 7 4.14 21.23 7.50
CA SER A 7 3.48 19.92 7.65
C SER A 7 3.45 19.13 6.33
N VAL A 8 3.15 19.80 5.21
CA VAL A 8 3.18 19.17 3.88
C VAL A 8 4.61 18.74 3.51
N GLN A 9 5.61 19.58 3.78
CA GLN A 9 7.01 19.22 3.54
C GLN A 9 7.45 18.00 4.35
N TYR A 10 7.03 17.88 5.60
CA TYR A 10 7.33 16.69 6.41
C TYR A 10 6.62 15.43 5.88
N ALA A 11 5.37 15.55 5.44
CA ALA A 11 4.66 14.43 4.83
C ALA A 11 5.35 13.94 3.55
N LEU A 12 5.82 14.86 2.70
CA LEU A 12 6.58 14.52 1.49
C LEU A 12 7.91 13.85 1.80
N GLN A 13 8.61 14.26 2.87
CA GLN A 13 9.81 13.57 3.34
C GLN A 13 9.49 12.14 3.81
N GLY A 14 8.36 11.95 4.50
CA GLY A 14 7.87 10.62 4.89
C GLY A 14 7.62 9.71 3.69
N LEU A 15 6.99 10.22 2.63
CA LEU A 15 6.80 9.46 1.39
C LEU A 15 8.12 9.10 0.70
N ARG A 16 9.10 10.01 0.71
CA ARG A 16 10.44 9.72 0.18
C ARG A 16 11.12 8.61 0.97
N ALA A 17 11.06 8.66 2.31
CA ALA A 17 11.63 7.62 3.16
C ALA A 17 10.95 6.26 2.93
N ALA A 18 9.63 6.24 2.71
CA ALA A 18 8.92 5.00 2.37
C ALA A 18 9.41 4.39 1.04
N PHE A 19 9.80 5.23 0.08
CA PHE A 19 10.30 4.77 -1.22
C PHE A 19 11.63 4.00 -1.16
N ASP A 20 12.44 4.22 -0.11
CA ASP A 20 13.68 3.45 0.09
C ASP A 20 13.35 1.97 0.40
N GLY A 21 12.20 1.72 1.03
CA GLY A 21 11.67 0.40 1.33
C GLY A 21 11.42 -0.45 0.08
N ARG A 22 11.93 -1.69 0.08
CA ARG A 22 11.71 -2.65 -1.03
C ARG A 22 10.23 -2.95 -1.24
N ASN A 23 9.51 -3.22 -0.16
CA ASN A 23 8.10 -3.62 -0.19
C ASN A 23 7.20 -2.50 -0.75
N PHE A 24 7.44 -1.26 -0.32
CA PHE A 24 6.73 -0.09 -0.85
C PHE A 24 6.93 0.07 -2.36
N ARG A 25 8.17 -0.10 -2.87
CA ARG A 25 8.45 -0.06 -4.32
C ARG A 25 7.72 -1.18 -5.09
N ILE A 26 7.64 -2.38 -4.52
CA ILE A 26 6.90 -3.49 -5.13
C ILE A 26 5.41 -3.15 -5.20
N GLN A 27 4.80 -2.68 -4.11
CA GLN A 27 3.39 -2.30 -4.09
C GLN A 27 3.09 -1.15 -5.05
N LEU A 28 3.99 -0.18 -5.18
CA LEU A 28 3.85 0.90 -6.15
C LEU A 28 3.93 0.39 -7.60
N GLY A 29 4.81 -0.58 -7.87
CA GLY A 29 4.89 -1.26 -9.16
C GLY A 29 3.59 -2.02 -9.49
N LEU A 30 3.05 -2.77 -8.52
CA LEU A 30 1.77 -3.46 -8.67
C LEU A 30 0.60 -2.49 -8.87
N ALA A 31 0.56 -1.39 -8.12
CA ALA A 31 -0.43 -0.33 -8.30
C ALA A 31 -0.34 0.26 -9.71
N SER A 32 0.86 0.48 -10.24
CA SER A 32 1.07 0.98 -11.60
C SER A 32 0.55 0.00 -12.67
N LEU A 33 0.72 -1.31 -12.46
CA LEU A 33 0.15 -2.34 -13.33
C LEU A 33 -1.39 -2.33 -13.29
N VAL A 34 -1.98 -2.20 -12.11
CA VAL A 34 -3.44 -2.09 -11.94
C VAL A 34 -3.99 -0.83 -12.63
N LEU A 35 -3.30 0.31 -12.52
CA LEU A 35 -3.66 1.53 -13.25
C LEU A 35 -3.62 1.30 -14.77
N ALA A 36 -2.54 0.72 -15.28
CA ALA A 36 -2.40 0.42 -16.71
C ALA A 36 -3.52 -0.51 -17.21
N ALA A 37 -3.84 -1.55 -16.44
CA ALA A 37 -4.96 -2.44 -16.75
C ALA A 37 -6.32 -1.71 -16.72
N GLY A 38 -6.54 -0.82 -15.75
CA GLY A 38 -7.75 0.00 -15.66
C GLY A 38 -7.98 0.87 -16.90
N PHE A 39 -6.91 1.48 -17.42
CA PHE A 39 -6.97 2.23 -18.68
C PHE A 39 -7.19 1.32 -19.88
N TYR A 40 -6.47 0.19 -19.95
CA TYR A 40 -6.59 -0.76 -21.06
C TYR A 40 -8.01 -1.32 -21.21
N PHE A 41 -8.64 -1.73 -20.10
CA PHE A 41 -10.00 -2.28 -20.10
C PHE A 41 -11.10 -1.21 -20.09
N SER A 42 -10.76 0.07 -20.04
CA SER A 42 -11.72 1.19 -20.00
C SER A 42 -12.78 1.00 -18.91
N ILE A 43 -12.33 0.70 -17.68
CA ILE A 43 -13.22 0.42 -16.55
C ILE A 43 -14.08 1.64 -16.18
N THR A 44 -15.20 1.37 -15.53
CA THR A 44 -16.17 2.40 -15.11
C THR A 44 -15.60 3.32 -14.03
N ARG A 45 -16.22 4.50 -13.87
CA ARG A 45 -15.84 5.49 -12.85
C ARG A 45 -15.91 4.92 -11.42
N LEU A 46 -16.88 4.06 -11.14
CA LEU A 46 -17.01 3.46 -9.81
C LEU A 46 -15.89 2.45 -9.54
N GLU A 47 -15.55 1.62 -10.52
CA GLU A 47 -14.43 0.68 -10.42
C GLU A 47 -13.09 1.41 -10.22
N TRP A 48 -12.89 2.56 -10.88
CA TRP A 48 -11.76 3.44 -10.61
C TRP A 48 -11.70 3.90 -9.15
N CYS A 49 -12.80 4.42 -8.60
CA CYS A 49 -12.84 4.85 -7.20
C CYS A 49 -12.47 3.70 -6.25
N VAL A 50 -13.00 2.51 -6.53
CA VAL A 50 -12.75 1.29 -5.74
C VAL A 50 -11.27 0.88 -5.80
N LEU A 51 -10.67 0.82 -7.00
CA LEU A 51 -9.26 0.45 -7.15
C LEU A 51 -8.32 1.49 -6.55
N LEU A 52 -8.57 2.79 -6.80
CA LEU A 52 -7.74 3.88 -6.26
C LEU A 52 -7.76 3.89 -4.74
N PHE A 53 -8.93 3.74 -4.12
CA PHE A 53 -9.05 3.64 -2.67
C PHE A 53 -8.25 2.45 -2.13
N ASN A 54 -8.36 1.30 -2.77
CA ASN A 54 -7.72 0.07 -2.33
C ASN A 54 -6.18 0.13 -2.44
N MET A 55 -5.66 0.68 -3.54
CA MET A 55 -4.22 0.92 -3.69
C MET A 55 -3.72 1.93 -2.65
N ALA A 56 -4.47 3.00 -2.38
CA ALA A 56 -4.12 3.96 -1.34
C ALA A 56 -4.10 3.32 0.05
N LEU A 57 -5.05 2.43 0.36
CA LEU A 57 -5.10 1.69 1.62
C LEU A 57 -3.87 0.80 1.80
N VAL A 58 -3.50 0.00 0.79
CA VAL A 58 -2.32 -0.88 0.85
C VAL A 58 -1.04 -0.07 1.07
N LEU A 59 -0.82 0.96 0.25
CA LEU A 59 0.36 1.82 0.38
C LEU A 59 0.42 2.54 1.73
N SER A 60 -0.72 2.99 2.26
CA SER A 60 -0.80 3.61 3.58
C SER A 60 -0.41 2.65 4.69
N LEU A 61 -0.91 1.41 4.63
CA LEU A 61 -0.56 0.38 5.62
C LEU A 61 0.89 -0.05 5.53
N GLU A 62 1.50 -0.06 4.34
CA GLU A 62 2.93 -0.31 4.19
C GLU A 62 3.78 0.80 4.81
N ILE A 63 3.39 2.08 4.63
CA ILE A 63 4.05 3.21 5.29
C ILE A 63 3.93 3.07 6.81
N VAL A 64 2.74 2.69 7.32
CA VAL A 64 2.54 2.43 8.74
C VAL A 64 3.43 1.27 9.22
N ASN A 65 3.51 0.17 8.45
CA ASN A 65 4.38 -0.96 8.77
C ASN A 65 5.85 -0.53 8.89
N SER A 66 6.39 0.17 7.89
CA SER A 66 7.77 0.68 7.94
C SER A 66 7.97 1.66 9.10
N SER A 67 6.97 2.48 9.43
CA SER A 67 7.05 3.40 10.58
C SER A 67 7.13 2.66 11.93
N LEU A 68 6.39 1.56 12.07
CA LEU A 68 6.40 0.71 13.26
C LEU A 68 7.72 -0.08 13.36
N GLU A 69 8.24 -0.59 12.24
CA GLU A 69 9.55 -1.22 12.19
C GLU A 69 10.64 -0.24 12.67
N ASN A 70 10.66 0.98 12.14
CA ASN A 70 11.59 2.04 12.55
C ASN A 70 11.44 2.43 14.02
N LEU A 71 10.19 2.50 14.53
CA LEU A 71 9.93 2.79 15.94
C LEU A 71 10.48 1.67 16.84
N VAL A 72 10.25 0.41 16.47
CA VAL A 72 10.77 -0.73 17.23
C VAL A 72 12.30 -0.74 17.23
N ASP A 73 12.93 -0.48 16.08
CA ASP A 73 14.40 -0.43 15.95
C ASP A 73 15.02 0.78 16.68
N LEU A 74 14.26 1.86 16.85
CA LEU A 74 14.65 3.00 17.68
C LEU A 74 14.61 2.65 19.18
N VAL A 75 13.57 1.91 19.62
CA VAL A 75 13.35 1.60 21.04
C VAL A 75 14.27 0.49 21.54
N THR A 76 14.56 -0.53 20.72
CA THR A 76 15.44 -1.62 21.12
C THR A 76 16.26 -2.16 19.94
N ARG A 77 17.55 -2.42 20.19
CA ARG A 77 18.43 -3.14 19.26
C ARG A 77 18.58 -4.62 19.60
N GLU A 78 18.15 -5.02 20.80
CA GLU A 78 18.16 -6.42 21.21
C GLU A 78 16.89 -7.12 20.75
N ARG A 79 17.03 -8.40 20.34
CA ARG A 79 15.89 -9.22 19.94
C ARG A 79 15.00 -9.51 21.16
N HIS A 80 13.96 -8.72 21.31
CA HIS A 80 12.92 -8.93 22.32
C HIS A 80 11.70 -9.65 21.69
N PRO A 81 11.10 -10.68 22.32
CA PRO A 81 9.94 -11.39 21.77
C PRO A 81 8.76 -10.47 21.42
N LEU A 82 8.50 -9.46 22.24
CA LEU A 82 7.45 -8.46 21.96
C LEU A 82 7.79 -7.57 20.76
N ALA A 83 9.06 -7.21 20.56
CA ALA A 83 9.48 -6.41 19.41
C ALA A 83 9.24 -7.17 18.09
N GLY A 84 9.54 -8.48 18.07
CA GLY A 84 9.19 -9.36 16.96
C GLY A 84 7.68 -9.37 16.71
N LYS A 85 6.88 -9.61 17.76
CA LYS A 85 5.42 -9.65 17.66
C LYS A 85 4.80 -8.36 17.10
N VAL A 86 5.33 -7.19 17.45
CA VAL A 86 4.85 -5.91 16.90
C VAL A 86 5.12 -5.83 15.40
N LYS A 87 6.33 -6.19 14.95
CA LYS A 87 6.68 -6.22 13.52
C LYS A 87 5.82 -7.23 12.75
N ASP A 88 5.61 -8.42 13.32
CA ASP A 88 4.78 -9.46 12.70
C ASP A 88 3.32 -9.02 12.53
N LEU A 89 2.75 -8.34 13.53
CA LEU A 89 1.39 -7.81 13.46
C LEU A 89 1.26 -6.68 12.43
N ALA A 90 2.26 -5.80 12.35
CA ALA A 90 2.28 -4.71 11.36
C ALA A 90 2.37 -5.28 9.93
N ALA A 91 3.24 -6.25 9.69
CA ALA A 91 3.32 -6.95 8.41
C ALA A 91 2.04 -7.74 8.10
N GLY A 92 1.42 -8.35 9.12
CA GLY A 92 0.12 -9.03 9.01
C GLY A 92 -0.99 -8.10 8.51
N ALA A 93 -1.04 -6.86 8.98
CA ALA A 93 -2.02 -5.87 8.50
C ALA A 93 -1.85 -5.57 7.00
N VAL A 94 -0.60 -5.45 6.52
CA VAL A 94 -0.30 -5.28 5.08
C VAL A 94 -0.78 -6.48 4.27
N ILE A 95 -0.55 -7.71 4.77
CA ILE A 95 -1.00 -8.94 4.10
C ILE A 95 -2.52 -8.96 3.96
N VAL A 96 -3.26 -8.62 5.02
CA VAL A 96 -4.73 -8.57 4.99
C VAL A 96 -5.22 -7.57 3.93
N ALA A 97 -4.65 -6.37 3.92
CA ALA A 97 -5.01 -5.36 2.92
C ALA A 97 -4.63 -5.76 1.50
N SER A 98 -3.46 -6.37 1.31
CA SER A 98 -3.00 -6.87 0.01
C SER A 98 -3.88 -8.01 -0.50
N GLY A 99 -4.36 -8.89 0.39
CA GLY A 99 -5.32 -9.94 0.05
C GLY A 99 -6.65 -9.37 -0.43
N LEU A 100 -7.18 -8.36 0.29
CA LEU A 100 -8.37 -7.62 -0.15
C LEU A 100 -8.14 -6.94 -1.50
N ALA A 101 -6.94 -6.39 -1.74
CA ALA A 101 -6.55 -5.79 -3.01
C ALA A 101 -6.65 -6.76 -4.18
N ILE A 102 -6.16 -7.98 -4.00
CA ILE A 102 -6.26 -9.05 -5.01
C ILE A 102 -7.72 -9.39 -5.29
N VAL A 103 -8.54 -9.62 -4.25
CA VAL A 103 -9.95 -10.00 -4.40
C VAL A 103 -10.73 -8.92 -5.16
N MET A 104 -10.57 -7.65 -4.78
CA MET A 104 -11.26 -6.55 -5.45
C MET A 104 -10.75 -6.35 -6.87
N GLY A 105 -9.45 -6.53 -7.13
CA GLY A 105 -8.90 -6.51 -8.48
C GLY A 105 -9.51 -7.58 -9.37
N VAL A 106 -9.66 -8.81 -8.86
CA VAL A 106 -10.33 -9.90 -9.60
C VAL A 106 -11.79 -9.55 -9.88
N ILE A 107 -12.54 -9.06 -8.88
CA ILE A 107 -13.95 -8.66 -9.07
C ILE A 107 -14.10 -7.61 -10.18
N VAL A 108 -13.20 -6.62 -10.21
CA VAL A 108 -13.24 -5.56 -11.23
C VAL A 108 -12.82 -6.09 -12.61
N PHE A 109 -11.70 -6.80 -12.73
CA PHE A 109 -11.14 -7.15 -14.03
C PHE A 109 -11.69 -8.44 -14.65
N TRP A 110 -12.25 -9.36 -13.85
CA TRP A 110 -12.75 -10.65 -14.33
C TRP A 110 -13.79 -10.53 -15.46
N PRO A 111 -14.80 -9.65 -15.39
CA PRO A 111 -15.79 -9.50 -16.46
C PRO A 111 -15.15 -9.06 -17.79
N TYR A 112 -14.18 -8.15 -17.75
CA TYR A 112 -13.50 -7.65 -18.93
C TYR A 112 -12.60 -8.71 -19.58
N ILE A 113 -11.88 -9.48 -18.77
CA ILE A 113 -11.04 -10.58 -19.25
C ILE A 113 -11.91 -11.70 -19.85
N ALA A 114 -12.98 -12.08 -19.15
CA ALA A 114 -13.89 -13.13 -19.61
C ALA A 114 -14.64 -12.76 -20.90
N ALA A 115 -14.94 -11.48 -21.10
CA ALA A 115 -15.54 -10.98 -22.34
C ALA A 115 -14.57 -11.01 -23.52
N GLY A 116 -13.29 -10.69 -23.32
CA GLY A 116 -12.26 -10.72 -24.38
C GLY A 116 -11.77 -12.12 -24.76
N LEU A 117 -12.11 -13.16 -23.97
CA LEU A 117 -11.83 -14.57 -24.26
C LEU A 117 -12.91 -15.25 -25.11
N ARG A 118 -14.00 -14.54 -25.42
CA ARG A 118 -15.08 -15.00 -26.31
C ARG A 118 -14.90 -14.38 -27.68
#